data_AF-A0A914QBJ6-F1
#
_entry.id   AF-A0A914QBJ6-F1
#
_cell.length_a   1.000
_cell.length_b   1.000
_cell.length_c   1.000
_cell.angle_alpha   90.00
_cell.angle_beta   90.00
_cell.angle_gamma   90.00
#
_symmetry.space_group_name_H-M   'P 1'
#
loop_
_entity.id
_entity.type
_entity.pdbx_description
1 polymer ?
#
loop_
_entity_poly.entity_id
_entity_poly.type
_entity_poly.pdbx_seq_one_letter_code
_entity_poly.pdbx_strand_id
1 'polypeptide(L)'
;MVSEVPDSFNKNIYIAKNPTQQPQFLKKYPNFDGRGVIIGIIDSCIDVSLPGLQKTSTGLPKIIDCIDLTGNGFVNTSTIKSVDKNNILIGLTGLNLKIPLTWKNPTGEWHLGIKSIYELFDEEAHEKIIVILDCIVWNNGKEWNACLDTSFIGDLNNVKVLTNFKDCHGFGTFLNDLTFCLNIRENGNLLEIYATNTEHGSTIANICAGFYPDEPEKNGLAPGAQIISFDVWDARDGEYGSCRAITKALQRFDYIIFIRPFS
;
A
#
# COMPACT_ATOMS: atom_id res chain seq x y z
N MET A 1 10.23 26.66 14.48
CA MET A 1 10.11 25.64 15.53
C MET A 1 9.78 24.34 14.81
N VAL A 2 10.63 23.34 15.00
CA VAL A 2 10.50 22.02 14.38
C VAL A 2 9.24 21.39 14.97
N SER A 3 8.22 21.14 14.15
CA SER A 3 7.02 20.43 14.58
C SER A 3 7.40 18.97 14.80
N GLU A 4 7.32 18.53 16.05
CA GLU A 4 7.51 17.15 16.46
C GLU A 4 6.51 16.25 15.70
N VAL A 5 7.04 15.23 15.04
CA VAL A 5 6.27 14.13 14.45
C VAL A 5 5.63 13.34 15.60
N PRO A 6 4.35 12.96 15.55
CA PRO A 6 3.71 12.19 16.61
C PRO A 6 4.45 10.87 16.84
N ASP A 7 4.72 10.58 18.11
CA ASP A 7 5.58 9.49 18.57
C ASP A 7 4.84 8.13 18.62
N SER A 8 4.00 7.84 17.63
CA SER A 8 3.17 6.61 17.60
C SER A 8 3.76 5.48 16.74
N PHE A 9 5.08 5.39 16.64
CA PHE A 9 5.73 4.13 16.32
C PHE A 9 6.44 3.65 17.57
N ASN A 10 6.02 2.51 18.11
CA ASN A 10 6.69 1.92 19.26
C ASN A 10 8.16 1.64 18.86
N LYS A 11 9.08 2.51 19.30
CA LYS A 11 10.52 2.54 18.94
C LYS A 11 11.31 1.27 19.33
N ASN A 12 10.63 0.23 19.79
CA ASN A 12 11.18 -1.00 20.34
C ASN A 12 10.57 -2.28 19.74
N ILE A 13 10.33 -2.35 18.42
CA ILE A 13 10.12 -3.66 17.76
C ILE A 13 11.50 -4.30 17.54
N TYR A 14 12.16 -4.64 18.64
CA TYR A 14 13.39 -5.42 18.64
C TYR A 14 13.02 -6.89 18.77
N ILE A 15 13.31 -7.68 17.74
CA ILE A 15 13.52 -9.10 17.98
C ILE A 15 14.93 -9.29 18.53
N ALA A 16 15.03 -10.03 19.63
CA ALA A 16 16.31 -10.58 20.05
C ALA A 16 16.83 -11.49 18.91
N LYS A 17 17.85 -11.02 18.19
CA LYS A 17 18.53 -11.80 17.14
C LYS A 17 19.55 -12.79 17.70
N ASN A 18 19.95 -12.60 18.96
CA ASN A 18 20.93 -13.48 19.62
C ASN A 18 20.46 -14.94 19.72
N PRO A 19 19.19 -15.23 20.09
CA PRO A 19 18.65 -16.59 20.05
C PRO A 19 18.67 -17.24 18.67
N THR A 20 18.51 -16.46 17.58
CA THR A 20 18.55 -16.98 16.21
C THR A 20 19.97 -17.13 15.66
N GLN A 21 21.00 -16.70 16.42
CA GLN A 21 22.41 -16.68 16.02
C GLN A 21 22.68 -15.89 14.72
N GLN A 22 21.73 -15.06 14.30
CA GLN A 22 21.83 -14.28 13.07
C GLN A 22 23.06 -13.35 13.06
N PRO A 23 23.42 -12.66 14.16
CA PRO A 23 24.60 -11.78 14.16
C PRO A 23 25.90 -12.55 13.91
N GLN A 24 26.05 -13.74 14.52
CA GLN A 24 27.20 -14.61 14.33
C GLN A 24 27.25 -15.15 12.90
N PHE A 25 26.09 -15.52 12.34
CA PHE A 25 25.96 -15.98 10.97
C PHE A 25 26.38 -14.90 9.97
N LEU A 26 25.85 -13.68 10.08
CA LEU A 26 26.22 -12.57 9.19
C LEU A 26 27.66 -12.11 9.39
N LYS A 27 28.21 -12.21 10.61
CA LYS A 27 29.65 -11.96 10.83
C LYS A 27 30.52 -12.94 10.05
N LYS A 28 30.10 -14.20 9.94
CA LYS A 28 30.82 -15.25 9.18
C LYS A 28 30.55 -15.16 7.68
N TYR A 29 29.33 -14.80 7.29
CA TYR A 29 28.87 -14.71 5.91
C TYR A 29 28.20 -13.36 5.63
N PRO A 30 28.97 -12.27 5.47
CA PRO A 30 28.42 -10.91 5.39
C PRO A 30 27.48 -10.67 4.20
N ASN A 31 27.58 -11.48 3.15
CA ASN A 31 26.76 -11.38 1.95
C ASN A 31 25.51 -12.28 1.97
N PHE A 32 25.25 -12.99 3.07
CA PHE A 32 24.13 -13.92 3.21
C PHE A 32 23.01 -13.29 4.03
N ASP A 33 22.68 -12.04 3.70
CA ASP A 33 21.71 -11.16 4.36
C ASP A 33 20.31 -11.23 3.72
N GLY A 34 20.07 -12.20 2.84
CA GLY A 34 18.82 -12.36 2.10
C GLY A 34 18.79 -11.68 0.73
N ARG A 35 19.89 -11.10 0.26
CA ARG A 35 19.98 -10.56 -1.11
C ARG A 35 19.59 -11.61 -2.16
N GLY A 36 18.80 -11.20 -3.14
CA GLY A 36 18.27 -12.09 -4.18
C GLY A 36 17.11 -12.98 -3.73
N VAL A 37 16.64 -12.85 -2.49
CA VAL A 37 15.46 -13.54 -1.97
C VAL A 37 14.26 -12.57 -1.96
N ILE A 38 13.09 -13.09 -2.35
CA ILE A 38 11.80 -12.41 -2.21
C ILE A 38 11.02 -13.11 -1.10
N ILE A 39 10.52 -12.34 -0.15
CA ILE A 39 9.67 -12.79 0.95
C ILE A 39 8.23 -12.39 0.61
N GLY A 40 7.35 -13.38 0.60
CA GLY A 40 5.91 -13.16 0.56
C GLY A 40 5.35 -12.99 1.96
N ILE A 41 4.76 -11.83 2.25
CA ILE A 41 4.08 -11.59 3.53
C ILE A 41 2.58 -11.74 3.28
N ILE A 42 1.98 -12.76 3.89
CA ILE A 42 0.54 -13.05 3.84
C ILE A 42 -0.02 -12.65 5.21
N ASP A 43 -0.46 -11.40 5.31
CA ASP A 43 -0.87 -10.77 6.56
C ASP A 43 -1.88 -9.65 6.24
N SER A 44 -2.18 -8.79 7.20
CA SER A 44 -2.73 -7.45 6.99
C SER A 44 -1.77 -6.55 6.20
N CYS A 45 -2.26 -5.39 5.76
CA CYS A 45 -1.49 -4.44 4.97
C CYS A 45 -0.14 -4.03 5.60
N ILE A 46 0.82 -3.69 4.74
CA ILE A 46 2.11 -3.11 5.13
C ILE A 46 2.09 -1.61 4.82
N ASP A 47 2.49 -0.78 5.78
CA ASP A 47 2.77 0.63 5.54
C ASP A 47 4.05 0.76 4.71
N VAL A 48 3.86 1.12 3.44
CA VAL A 48 4.93 1.29 2.46
C VAL A 48 5.77 2.54 2.72
N SER A 49 5.35 3.44 3.62
CA SER A 49 6.09 4.66 3.96
C SER A 49 7.17 4.45 5.03
N LEU A 50 7.20 3.29 5.68
CA LEU A 50 8.07 3.06 6.83
C LEU A 50 9.57 3.15 6.47
N PRO A 51 10.40 3.86 7.26
CA PRO A 51 11.81 4.07 6.94
C PRO A 51 12.61 2.78 6.72
N GLY A 52 12.35 1.76 7.53
CA GLY A 52 12.99 0.44 7.43
C GLY A 52 12.56 -0.36 6.21
N LEU A 53 11.46 0.03 5.56
CA LEU A 53 10.85 -0.68 4.44
C LEU A 53 11.05 0.04 3.10
N GLN A 54 12.04 0.93 3.01
CA GLN A 54 12.30 1.68 1.77
C GLN A 54 13.25 0.92 0.83
N LYS A 55 14.37 0.40 1.34
CA LYS A 55 15.42 -0.21 0.51
C LYS A 55 16.00 -1.47 1.14
N THR A 56 16.56 -2.33 0.32
CA THR A 56 17.40 -3.46 0.77
C THR A 56 18.80 -2.97 1.15
N SER A 57 19.59 -3.83 1.80
CA SER A 57 21.02 -3.61 2.05
C SER A 57 21.86 -3.37 0.78
N THR A 58 21.32 -3.73 -0.40
CA THR A 58 21.94 -3.51 -1.71
C THR A 58 21.35 -2.32 -2.46
N GLY A 59 20.43 -1.57 -1.85
CA GLY A 59 19.84 -0.35 -2.42
C GLY A 59 18.66 -0.57 -3.36
N LEU A 60 18.20 -1.82 -3.53
CA LEU A 60 16.98 -2.13 -4.30
C LEU A 60 15.73 -1.71 -3.52
N PRO A 61 14.58 -1.46 -4.17
CA PRO A 61 13.31 -1.27 -3.48
C PRO A 61 13.00 -2.45 -2.56
N LYS A 62 12.64 -2.17 -1.31
CA LYS A 62 12.37 -3.22 -0.32
C LYS A 62 11.04 -3.90 -0.59
N ILE A 63 9.97 -3.15 -0.73
CA ILE A 63 8.64 -3.67 -1.09
C ILE A 63 8.51 -3.49 -2.60
N ILE A 64 8.29 -4.58 -3.32
CA ILE A 64 8.22 -4.59 -4.79
C ILE A 64 6.81 -4.73 -5.34
N ASP A 65 5.87 -5.22 -4.52
CA ASP A 65 4.45 -5.26 -4.87
C ASP A 65 3.58 -5.32 -3.60
N CYS A 66 2.38 -4.78 -3.70
CA CYS A 66 1.36 -4.76 -2.65
C CYS A 66 0.04 -5.15 -3.29
N ILE A 67 -0.58 -6.24 -2.82
CA ILE A 67 -1.74 -6.82 -3.46
C ILE A 67 -2.83 -7.06 -2.42
N ASP A 68 -4.01 -6.48 -2.64
CA ASP A 68 -5.23 -6.82 -1.90
C ASP A 68 -5.87 -8.09 -2.46
N LEU A 69 -5.97 -9.14 -1.64
CA LEU A 69 -6.61 -10.41 -2.01
C LEU A 69 -8.02 -10.57 -1.46
N THR A 70 -8.40 -9.70 -0.53
CA THR A 70 -9.73 -9.62 0.09
C THR A 70 -10.73 -9.01 -0.89
N GLY A 71 -10.25 -8.06 -1.70
CA GLY A 71 -11.07 -7.23 -2.58
C GLY A 71 -11.80 -6.13 -1.82
N ASN A 72 -11.39 -5.83 -0.59
CA ASN A 72 -11.93 -4.74 0.19
C ASN A 72 -11.55 -3.39 -0.42
N GLY A 73 -10.33 -3.24 -0.94
CA GLY A 73 -9.84 -2.05 -1.63
C GLY A 73 -10.36 -1.89 -3.07
N PHE A 74 -11.18 -2.80 -3.57
CA PHE A 74 -11.61 -2.77 -4.97
C PHE A 74 -12.66 -1.69 -5.22
N VAL A 75 -12.44 -0.93 -6.30
CA VAL A 75 -13.31 0.14 -6.78
C VAL A 75 -13.64 -0.14 -8.24
N ASN A 76 -14.91 -0.35 -8.53
CA ASN A 76 -15.40 -0.43 -9.91
C ASN A 76 -15.28 0.96 -10.55
N THR A 77 -14.42 1.05 -11.57
CA THR A 77 -14.12 2.28 -12.32
C THR A 77 -14.59 2.19 -13.77
N SER A 78 -15.49 1.25 -14.08
CA SER A 78 -16.02 1.06 -15.45
C SER A 78 -16.94 2.18 -15.95
N THR A 79 -17.35 3.13 -15.09
CA THR A 79 -18.14 4.28 -15.52
C THR A 79 -17.23 5.32 -16.15
N ILE A 80 -17.38 5.55 -17.46
CA ILE A 80 -16.56 6.51 -18.21
C ILE A 80 -17.33 7.81 -18.41
N LYS A 81 -16.68 8.94 -18.13
CA LYS A 81 -17.17 10.29 -18.43
C LYS A 81 -16.09 11.13 -19.11
N SER A 82 -16.50 12.25 -19.69
CA SER A 82 -15.60 13.27 -20.24
C SER A 82 -15.78 14.58 -19.49
N VAL A 83 -14.72 15.41 -19.49
CA VAL A 83 -14.77 16.77 -18.94
C VAL A 83 -15.63 17.69 -19.79
N ASP A 84 -16.20 18.73 -19.18
CA ASP A 84 -16.90 19.80 -19.88
C ASP A 84 -15.92 20.82 -20.51
N LYS A 85 -16.47 21.87 -21.14
CA LYS A 85 -15.71 22.97 -21.77
C LYS A 85 -14.83 23.77 -20.79
N ASN A 86 -15.07 23.66 -19.49
CA ASN A 86 -14.33 24.34 -18.43
C ASN A 86 -13.35 23.39 -17.70
N ASN A 87 -13.12 22.18 -18.24
CA ASN A 87 -12.30 21.14 -17.64
C ASN A 87 -12.84 20.60 -16.29
N ILE A 88 -14.17 20.62 -16.14
CA ILE A 88 -14.87 20.08 -14.97
C ILE A 88 -15.39 18.68 -15.30
N LEU A 89 -15.09 17.72 -14.43
CA LEU A 89 -15.62 16.36 -14.46
C LEU A 89 -16.64 16.19 -13.33
N ILE A 90 -17.86 15.75 -13.64
CA ILE A 90 -18.85 15.46 -12.59
C ILE A 90 -18.56 14.08 -12.00
N GLY A 91 -18.09 14.05 -10.75
CA GLY A 91 -17.85 12.84 -9.98
C GLY A 91 -19.11 11.99 -9.82
N LEU A 92 -18.94 10.77 -9.34
CA LEU A 92 -20.04 9.88 -9.00
C LEU A 92 -20.68 10.24 -7.65
N THR A 93 -19.96 10.96 -6.79
CA THR A 93 -20.56 11.62 -5.61
C THR A 93 -21.46 12.81 -5.99
N GLY A 94 -21.35 13.30 -7.23
CA GLY A 94 -22.00 14.52 -7.72
C GLY A 94 -21.15 15.78 -7.58
N LEU A 95 -19.94 15.70 -7.01
CA LEU A 95 -19.01 16.82 -6.93
C LEU A 95 -18.48 17.24 -8.30
N ASN A 96 -18.20 18.54 -8.43
CA ASN A 96 -17.49 19.09 -9.59
C ASN A 96 -15.99 18.95 -9.38
N LEU A 97 -15.38 17.98 -10.05
CA LEU A 97 -13.97 17.68 -9.96
C LEU A 97 -13.22 18.52 -10.99
N LYS A 98 -12.43 19.49 -10.53
CA LYS A 98 -11.66 20.36 -11.43
C LYS A 98 -10.38 19.64 -11.85
N ILE A 99 -10.34 19.14 -13.08
CA ILE A 99 -9.18 18.43 -13.60
C ILE A 99 -8.02 19.42 -13.81
N PRO A 100 -6.80 19.14 -13.31
CA PRO A 100 -5.64 19.97 -13.61
C PRO A 100 -5.25 19.88 -15.08
N LEU A 101 -5.00 21.03 -15.72
CA LEU A 101 -4.58 21.10 -17.13
C LEU A 101 -3.22 20.42 -17.39
N THR A 102 -2.45 20.14 -16.35
CA THR A 102 -1.17 19.42 -16.43
C THR A 102 -1.37 17.93 -16.67
N TRP A 103 -2.55 17.37 -16.38
CA TRP A 103 -2.83 15.96 -16.55
C TRP A 103 -3.08 15.65 -18.03
N LYS A 104 -2.26 14.76 -18.58
CA LYS A 104 -2.42 14.30 -19.96
C LYS A 104 -3.44 13.18 -19.98
N ASN A 105 -4.39 13.29 -20.90
CA ASN A 105 -5.36 12.25 -21.22
C ASN A 105 -5.74 12.36 -22.70
N PRO A 106 -5.02 11.69 -23.63
CA PRO A 106 -5.27 11.80 -25.05
C PRO A 106 -6.59 11.16 -25.51
N THR A 107 -7.19 10.25 -24.73
CA THR A 107 -8.48 9.64 -25.08
C THR A 107 -9.65 10.55 -24.72
N GLY A 108 -9.47 11.42 -23.71
CA GLY A 108 -10.56 12.23 -23.14
C GLY A 108 -11.55 11.42 -22.30
N GLU A 109 -11.23 10.15 -22.04
CA GLU A 109 -12.02 9.22 -21.24
C GLU A 109 -11.50 9.20 -19.80
N TRP A 110 -12.39 9.48 -18.86
CA TRP A 110 -12.10 9.43 -17.43
C TRP A 110 -12.95 8.35 -16.79
N HIS A 111 -12.28 7.33 -16.27
CA HIS A 111 -12.88 6.21 -15.55
C HIS A 111 -13.14 6.63 -14.10
N LEU A 112 -14.36 6.39 -13.63
CA LEU A 112 -14.85 6.89 -12.36
C LEU A 112 -15.37 5.76 -11.49
N GLY A 113 -15.03 5.84 -10.22
CA GLY A 113 -15.53 4.97 -9.15
C GLY A 113 -15.72 5.75 -7.86
N ILE A 114 -16.34 5.11 -6.87
CA ILE A 114 -16.46 5.67 -5.52
C ILE A 114 -15.97 4.68 -4.48
N LYS A 115 -15.41 5.18 -3.39
CA LYS A 115 -15.04 4.36 -2.24
C LYS A 115 -15.37 5.06 -0.93
N SER A 116 -16.05 4.34 -0.03
CA SER A 116 -16.20 4.79 1.35
C SER A 116 -14.88 4.62 2.09
N ILE A 117 -14.41 5.68 2.77
CA ILE A 117 -13.19 5.59 3.60
C ILE A 117 -13.37 4.56 4.73
N TYR A 118 -14.56 4.45 5.29
CA TYR A 118 -14.89 3.49 6.35
C TYR A 118 -14.79 2.03 5.91
N GLU A 119 -14.87 1.75 4.61
CA GLU A 119 -14.63 0.40 4.13
C GLU A 119 -13.14 0.07 4.12
N LEU A 120 -12.26 1.06 4.06
CA LEU A 120 -10.80 0.85 4.03
C LEU A 120 -10.19 0.72 5.44
N PHE A 121 -10.79 1.40 6.43
CA PHE A 121 -10.26 1.47 7.79
C PHE A 121 -11.29 0.97 8.81
N ASP A 122 -10.83 0.07 9.67
CA ASP A 122 -11.60 -0.48 10.78
C ASP A 122 -11.44 0.42 12.00
N GLU A 123 -12.09 1.58 11.94
CA GLU A 123 -12.36 2.35 13.15
C GLU A 123 -13.79 2.05 13.59
N GLU A 124 -13.94 1.72 14.88
CA GLU A 124 -15.18 1.88 15.62
C GLU A 124 -15.58 3.37 15.67
N ALA A 125 -15.87 3.96 14.52
CA ALA A 125 -16.23 5.36 14.38
C ALA A 125 -17.69 5.53 14.82
N HIS A 126 -17.86 5.58 16.14
CA HIS A 126 -19.00 6.15 16.80
C HIS A 126 -19.08 7.65 16.52
N GLU A 127 -19.48 8.04 15.30
CA GLU A 127 -20.32 9.19 14.93
C GLU A 127 -20.31 9.38 13.40
N LYS A 128 -21.51 9.30 12.81
CA LYS A 128 -21.77 9.08 11.38
C LYS A 128 -21.51 10.32 10.51
N ILE A 129 -20.28 10.50 10.02
CA ILE A 129 -20.02 11.33 8.83
C ILE A 129 -19.54 10.41 7.71
N ILE A 130 -20.44 9.90 6.87
CA ILE A 130 -20.04 9.04 5.74
C ILE A 130 -19.23 9.88 4.74
N VAL A 131 -17.94 9.57 4.62
CA VAL A 131 -17.03 10.19 3.66
C VAL A 131 -16.85 9.24 2.47
N ILE A 132 -17.35 9.67 1.32
CA ILE A 132 -17.25 8.94 0.05
C ILE A 132 -16.25 9.68 -0.84
N LEU A 133 -15.24 8.96 -1.30
CA LEU A 133 -14.22 9.46 -2.22
C LEU A 133 -14.65 9.23 -3.67
N ASP A 134 -14.47 10.24 -4.53
CA ASP A 134 -14.37 10.00 -5.97
C ASP A 134 -12.99 9.46 -6.31
N CYS A 135 -12.97 8.35 -7.05
CA CYS A 135 -11.77 7.72 -7.59
C CYS A 135 -11.75 7.97 -9.10
N ILE A 136 -10.64 8.51 -9.60
CA ILE A 136 -10.48 8.87 -11.01
C ILE A 136 -9.32 8.07 -11.58
N VAL A 137 -9.55 7.42 -12.72
CA VAL A 137 -8.56 6.64 -13.46
C VAL A 137 -8.53 7.11 -14.91
N TRP A 138 -7.35 7.23 -15.50
CA TRP A 138 -7.22 7.60 -16.91
C TRP A 138 -5.90 7.08 -17.48
N ASN A 139 -5.79 7.06 -18.80
CA ASN A 139 -4.55 6.73 -19.47
C ASN A 139 -3.89 8.02 -19.98
N ASN A 140 -2.61 8.23 -19.67
CA ASN A 140 -1.90 9.44 -20.07
C ASN A 140 -1.25 9.37 -21.48
N GLY A 141 -1.49 8.28 -22.21
CA GLY A 141 -0.86 7.92 -23.48
C GLY A 141 0.37 7.03 -23.33
N LYS A 142 0.86 6.80 -22.11
CA LYS A 142 1.99 5.90 -21.80
C LYS A 142 1.61 4.84 -20.78
N GLU A 143 0.90 5.24 -19.74
CA GLU A 143 0.53 4.37 -18.63
C GLU A 143 -0.84 4.79 -18.06
N TRP A 144 -1.39 3.91 -17.22
CA TRP A 144 -2.57 4.21 -16.44
C TRP A 144 -2.20 5.01 -15.20
N ASN A 145 -2.96 6.06 -14.94
CA ASN A 145 -2.86 6.87 -13.74
C ASN A 145 -4.18 6.85 -12.98
N ALA A 146 -4.07 7.05 -11.67
CA ALA A 146 -5.20 7.19 -10.80
C ALA A 146 -4.95 8.24 -9.72
N CYS A 147 -6.03 8.86 -9.25
CA CYS A 147 -6.02 9.67 -8.05
C CYS A 147 -7.33 9.48 -7.27
N LEU A 148 -7.26 9.75 -5.97
CA LEU A 148 -8.42 9.79 -5.09
C LEU A 148 -8.67 11.25 -4.73
N ASP A 149 -9.93 11.69 -4.69
CA ASP A 149 -10.27 13.03 -4.21
C ASP A 149 -10.11 13.15 -2.69
N THR A 150 -8.88 13.29 -2.23
CA THR A 150 -8.55 13.49 -0.81
C THR A 150 -8.85 14.91 -0.32
N SER A 151 -9.33 15.81 -1.20
CA SER A 151 -9.77 17.16 -0.79
C SER A 151 -11.20 17.15 -0.23
N PHE A 152 -11.99 16.13 -0.58
CA PHE A 152 -13.42 15.98 -0.26
C PHE A 152 -14.33 17.07 -0.84
N ILE A 153 -13.78 17.98 -1.66
CA ILE A 153 -14.50 19.12 -2.23
C ILE A 153 -14.29 19.23 -3.76
N GLY A 154 -13.63 18.26 -4.39
CA GLY A 154 -13.35 18.25 -5.82
C GLY A 154 -12.16 19.10 -6.28
N ASP A 155 -11.29 19.55 -5.37
CA ASP A 155 -10.05 20.23 -5.72
C ASP A 155 -8.90 19.23 -5.91
N LEU A 156 -8.56 18.97 -7.17
CA LEU A 156 -7.53 18.00 -7.55
C LEU A 156 -6.15 18.63 -7.80
N ASN A 157 -5.92 19.91 -7.48
CA ASN A 157 -4.62 20.53 -7.77
C ASN A 157 -3.47 19.96 -6.91
N ASN A 158 -3.79 19.50 -5.70
CA ASN A 158 -2.79 19.00 -4.73
C ASN A 158 -2.93 17.49 -4.44
N VAL A 159 -3.75 16.76 -5.20
CA VAL A 159 -3.91 15.32 -5.00
C VAL A 159 -2.71 14.57 -5.57
N LYS A 160 -2.38 13.46 -4.92
CA LYS A 160 -1.33 12.56 -5.41
C LYS A 160 -1.84 11.77 -6.61
N VAL A 161 -1.18 11.92 -7.75
CA VAL A 161 -1.37 11.05 -8.91
C VAL A 161 -0.41 9.87 -8.80
N LEU A 162 -0.96 8.66 -8.88
CA LEU A 162 -0.23 7.40 -8.76
C LEU A 162 -0.47 6.52 -10.00
N THR A 163 0.31 5.46 -10.11
CA THR A 163 0.10 4.33 -11.03
C THR A 163 0.20 3.04 -10.21
N ASN A 164 0.40 1.88 -10.84
CA ASN A 164 0.60 0.63 -10.09
C ASN A 164 1.80 0.75 -9.15
N PHE A 165 1.63 0.28 -7.92
CA PHE A 165 2.68 0.36 -6.92
C PHE A 165 3.99 -0.29 -7.38
N LYS A 166 3.91 -1.47 -8.00
CA LYS A 166 5.09 -2.17 -8.55
C LYS A 166 5.92 -1.36 -9.56
N ASP A 167 5.30 -0.38 -10.23
CA ASP A 167 5.93 0.40 -11.29
C ASP A 167 6.59 1.67 -10.72
N CYS A 168 5.91 2.39 -9.81
CA CYS A 168 6.39 3.68 -9.30
C CYS A 168 6.83 3.68 -7.82
N HIS A 169 6.47 2.67 -7.05
CA HIS A 169 6.67 2.57 -5.59
C HIS A 169 6.09 3.78 -4.83
N GLY A 170 5.12 4.47 -5.45
CA GLY A 170 4.50 5.67 -4.92
C GLY A 170 3.30 5.36 -4.04
N PHE A 171 3.11 6.18 -3.02
CA PHE A 171 1.97 6.12 -2.12
C PHE A 171 1.38 7.51 -1.87
N GLY A 172 0.15 7.53 -1.39
CA GLY A 172 -0.56 8.70 -0.89
C GLY A 172 -0.92 8.52 0.58
N THR A 173 -1.54 9.54 1.16
CA THR A 173 -1.97 9.56 2.57
C THR A 173 -3.40 10.08 2.65
N PHE A 174 -4.24 9.42 3.44
CA PHE A 174 -5.49 9.97 3.94
C PHE A 174 -5.27 10.60 5.30
N LEU A 175 -5.90 11.75 5.54
CA LEU A 175 -5.93 12.42 6.85
C LEU A 175 -4.55 12.57 7.53
N ASN A 176 -3.49 12.63 6.73
CA ASN A 176 -2.06 12.71 7.09
C ASN A 176 -1.39 11.48 7.72
N ASP A 177 -2.14 10.48 8.18
CA ASP A 177 -1.56 9.36 8.94
C ASP A 177 -1.79 7.97 8.30
N LEU A 178 -2.76 7.85 7.38
CA LEU A 178 -3.14 6.56 6.79
C LEU A 178 -2.61 6.44 5.36
N THR A 179 -1.64 5.56 5.14
CA THR A 179 -1.00 5.43 3.83
C THR A 179 -1.77 4.49 2.91
N PHE A 180 -1.67 4.76 1.60
CA PHE A 180 -2.23 3.88 0.58
C PHE A 180 -1.38 3.87 -0.68
N CYS A 181 -1.41 2.76 -1.40
CA CYS A 181 -0.93 2.68 -2.78
C CYS A 181 -2.02 2.10 -3.69
N LEU A 182 -1.82 2.21 -5.00
CA LEU A 182 -2.84 1.87 -5.99
C LEU A 182 -2.34 0.79 -6.94
N ASN A 183 -3.27 -0.03 -7.42
CA ASN A 183 -3.10 -0.90 -8.57
C ASN A 183 -4.27 -0.71 -9.54
N ILE A 184 -3.98 -0.58 -10.82
CA ILE A 184 -4.96 -0.35 -11.88
C ILE A 184 -5.03 -1.62 -12.73
N ARG A 185 -6.21 -2.23 -12.78
CA ARG A 185 -6.46 -3.52 -13.43
C ARG A 185 -7.53 -3.35 -14.52
N GLU A 186 -7.66 -4.38 -15.34
CA GLU A 186 -8.75 -4.51 -16.32
C GLU A 186 -8.89 -3.30 -17.25
N ASN A 187 -7.77 -2.76 -17.73
CA ASN A 187 -7.73 -1.56 -18.57
C ASN A 187 -8.45 -0.36 -17.95
N GLY A 188 -8.20 -0.12 -16.66
CA GLY A 188 -8.75 1.03 -15.94
C GLY A 188 -10.18 0.84 -15.41
N ASN A 189 -10.77 -0.35 -15.57
CA ASN A 189 -12.12 -0.64 -15.07
C ASN A 189 -12.16 -1.12 -13.61
N LEU A 190 -11.00 -1.49 -13.07
CA LEU A 190 -10.85 -1.88 -11.67
C LEU A 190 -9.66 -1.14 -11.06
N LEU A 191 -9.94 -0.31 -10.06
CA LEU A 191 -8.93 0.30 -9.22
C LEU A 191 -8.87 -0.49 -7.90
N GLU A 192 -7.68 -0.85 -7.47
CA GLU A 192 -7.42 -1.48 -6.19
C GLU A 192 -6.67 -0.48 -5.31
N ILE A 193 -7.27 -0.14 -4.18
CA ILE A 193 -6.68 0.71 -3.14
C ILE A 193 -6.14 -0.21 -2.05
N TYR A 194 -4.81 -0.33 -1.98
CA TYR A 194 -4.14 -1.02 -0.90
C TYR A 194 -3.86 0.00 0.21
N ALA A 195 -4.67 -0.03 1.27
CA ALA A 195 -4.62 0.96 2.36
C ALA A 195 -4.15 0.30 3.66
N THR A 196 -3.20 0.95 4.34
CA THR A 196 -2.71 0.43 5.62
C THR A 196 -3.67 0.79 6.74
N ASN A 197 -4.26 -0.24 7.34
CA ASN A 197 -5.28 -0.14 8.38
C ASN A 197 -4.85 -0.74 9.72
N THR A 198 -3.72 -1.45 9.78
CA THR A 198 -3.17 -2.00 11.02
C THR A 198 -1.64 -1.96 11.01
N GLU A 199 -1.03 -2.09 12.19
CA GLU A 199 0.43 -2.16 12.34
C GLU A 199 0.99 -3.58 12.18
N HIS A 200 0.13 -4.62 12.10
CA HIS A 200 0.57 -6.01 12.23
C HIS A 200 1.43 -6.45 11.03
N GLY A 201 0.96 -6.26 9.80
CA GLY A 201 1.72 -6.58 8.58
C GLY A 201 3.06 -5.83 8.52
N SER A 202 3.03 -4.53 8.85
CA SER A 202 4.22 -3.68 8.97
C SER A 202 5.25 -4.19 9.98
N THR A 203 4.77 -4.68 11.13
CA THR A 203 5.60 -5.26 12.19
C THR A 203 6.29 -6.53 11.71
N ILE A 204 5.54 -7.43 11.07
CA ILE A 204 6.08 -8.66 10.48
C ILE A 204 7.11 -8.34 9.40
N ALA A 205 6.83 -7.36 8.53
CA ALA A 205 7.73 -6.93 7.47
C ALA A 205 9.08 -6.42 8.01
N ASN A 206 9.05 -5.58 9.04
CA ASN A 206 10.26 -5.06 9.68
C ASN A 206 11.06 -6.17 10.35
N ILE A 207 10.39 -7.07 11.08
CA ILE A 207 11.02 -8.25 11.68
C ILE A 207 11.73 -9.10 10.62
N CYS A 208 11.05 -9.36 9.50
CA CYS A 208 11.59 -10.22 8.45
C CYS A 208 12.77 -9.56 7.73
N ALA A 209 12.61 -8.32 7.27
CA ALA A 209 13.52 -7.72 6.30
C ALA A 209 13.71 -6.20 6.41
N GLY A 210 13.33 -5.56 7.53
CA GLY A 210 13.61 -4.13 7.75
C GLY A 210 15.10 -3.80 7.60
N PHE A 211 15.42 -2.66 7.02
CA PHE A 211 16.79 -2.20 6.82
C PHE A 211 16.99 -0.76 7.30
N TYR A 212 17.82 -0.62 8.33
CA TYR A 212 18.20 0.61 9.01
C TYR A 212 19.74 0.74 8.92
N PRO A 213 20.27 1.43 7.91
CA PRO A 213 21.72 1.54 7.70
C PRO A 213 22.44 2.27 8.84
N ASP A 214 21.78 3.27 9.44
CA ASP A 214 22.34 4.08 10.52
C ASP A 214 22.19 3.42 11.90
N GLU A 215 21.28 2.43 12.02
CA GLU A 215 20.97 1.70 13.25
C GLU A 215 20.86 0.18 12.97
N PRO A 216 21.96 -0.51 12.58
CA PRO A 216 21.92 -1.89 12.09
C PRO A 216 21.36 -2.91 13.10
N GLU A 217 21.36 -2.58 14.39
CA GLU A 217 20.72 -3.35 15.44
C GLU A 217 19.20 -3.47 15.25
N LYS A 218 18.56 -2.49 14.59
CA LYS A 218 17.14 -2.47 14.24
C LYS A 218 16.79 -3.23 12.96
N ASN A 219 17.78 -3.70 12.19
CA ASN A 219 17.52 -4.49 10.98
C ASN A 219 16.58 -5.68 11.26
N GLY A 220 15.83 -6.11 10.26
CA GLY A 220 15.19 -7.43 10.27
C GLY A 220 16.22 -8.56 10.21
N LEU A 221 15.71 -9.79 10.14
CA LEU A 221 16.56 -10.98 10.00
C LEU A 221 17.31 -11.00 8.65
N ALA A 222 16.63 -10.59 7.57
CA ALA A 222 17.12 -10.62 6.19
C ALA A 222 17.03 -9.23 5.52
N PRO A 223 17.85 -8.24 5.93
CA PRO A 223 17.79 -6.87 5.40
C PRO A 223 18.12 -6.75 3.90
N GLY A 224 18.68 -7.78 3.27
CA GLY A 224 18.92 -7.85 1.82
C GLY A 224 17.71 -8.34 1.00
N ALA A 225 16.70 -8.94 1.63
CA ALA A 225 15.54 -9.50 0.94
C ALA A 225 14.55 -8.43 0.48
N GLN A 226 13.83 -8.70 -0.60
CA GLN A 226 12.69 -7.90 -1.06
C GLN A 226 11.37 -8.51 -0.56
N ILE A 227 10.29 -7.74 -0.56
CA ILE A 227 8.99 -8.11 0.01
C ILE A 227 7.90 -7.95 -1.05
N ILE A 228 7.04 -8.95 -1.17
CA ILE A 228 5.70 -8.78 -1.77
C ILE A 228 4.68 -8.91 -0.64
N SER A 229 3.79 -7.93 -0.53
CA SER A 229 2.72 -7.95 0.45
C SER A 229 1.42 -8.48 -0.16
N PHE A 230 0.80 -9.41 0.53
CA PHE A 230 -0.51 -9.99 0.20
C PHE A 230 -1.45 -9.73 1.36
N ASP A 231 -2.28 -8.69 1.21
CA ASP A 231 -3.30 -8.41 2.19
C ASP A 231 -4.40 -9.48 2.12
N VAL A 232 -4.59 -10.16 3.25
CA VAL A 232 -5.62 -11.18 3.45
C VAL A 232 -6.61 -10.80 4.54
N TRP A 233 -6.46 -9.63 5.14
CA TRP A 233 -7.27 -9.17 6.25
C TRP A 233 -8.45 -8.33 5.74
N ASP A 234 -9.66 -8.85 5.90
CA ASP A 234 -10.87 -8.22 5.37
C ASP A 234 -11.66 -7.60 6.51
N ALA A 235 -11.63 -6.26 6.64
CA ALA A 235 -12.35 -5.52 7.66
C ALA A 235 -13.86 -5.86 7.73
N ARG A 236 -14.44 -6.36 6.63
CA ARG A 236 -15.86 -6.73 6.54
C ARG A 236 -16.17 -8.08 7.18
N ASP A 237 -15.17 -8.98 7.25
CA ASP A 237 -15.30 -10.34 7.78
C ASP A 237 -14.86 -10.43 9.27
N GLY A 238 -14.42 -9.33 9.88
CA GLY A 238 -13.91 -9.23 11.26
C GLY A 238 -12.40 -9.48 11.39
N GLU A 239 -11.90 -9.75 12.60
CA GLU A 239 -10.45 -9.89 12.89
C GLU A 239 -9.74 -11.08 12.19
N TYR A 240 -10.48 -11.96 11.50
CA TYR A 240 -9.92 -13.19 10.94
C TYR A 240 -9.55 -13.01 9.46
N GLY A 241 -8.33 -13.42 9.10
CA GLY A 241 -7.90 -13.46 7.70
C GLY A 241 -8.84 -14.30 6.83
N SER A 242 -9.15 -13.79 5.63
CA SER A 242 -10.10 -14.44 4.73
C SER A 242 -9.49 -15.72 4.13
N CYS A 243 -10.08 -16.89 4.42
CA CYS A 243 -9.66 -18.18 3.85
C CYS A 243 -9.55 -18.14 2.31
N ARG A 244 -10.44 -17.38 1.67
CA ARG A 244 -10.42 -17.14 0.23
C ARG A 244 -9.18 -16.35 -0.19
N ALA A 245 -8.86 -15.28 0.54
CA ALA A 245 -7.69 -14.45 0.26
C ALA A 245 -6.38 -15.24 0.47
N ILE A 246 -6.28 -16.04 1.54
CA ILE A 246 -5.14 -16.93 1.78
C ILE A 246 -4.97 -17.91 0.62
N THR A 247 -6.06 -18.55 0.15
CA THR A 247 -5.99 -19.48 -0.99
C THR A 247 -5.46 -18.80 -2.26
N LYS A 248 -5.91 -17.57 -2.55
CA LYS A 248 -5.39 -16.77 -3.68
C LYS A 248 -3.91 -16.39 -3.50
N ALA A 249 -3.45 -16.21 -2.26
CA ALA A 249 -2.04 -15.94 -1.96
C ALA A 249 -1.19 -17.18 -2.27
N LEU A 250 -1.60 -18.34 -1.76
CA LEU A 250 -0.89 -19.61 -1.95
C LEU A 250 -0.77 -20.00 -3.43
N GLN A 251 -1.77 -19.67 -4.25
CA GLN A 251 -1.74 -19.90 -5.71
C GLN A 251 -0.71 -19.05 -6.47
N ARG A 252 -0.14 -18.02 -5.85
CA ARG A 252 0.83 -17.11 -6.49
C ARG A 252 2.29 -17.50 -6.25
N PHE A 253 2.55 -18.54 -5.46
CA PHE A 253 3.90 -19.04 -5.21
C PHE A 253 4.08 -20.43 -5.79
N ASP A 254 5.16 -20.64 -6.54
CA ASP A 254 5.60 -21.98 -6.92
C ASP A 254 6.27 -22.72 -5.74
N TYR A 255 6.82 -21.98 -4.77
CA TYR A 255 7.47 -22.52 -3.56
C TYR A 255 7.23 -21.58 -2.36
N ILE A 256 6.73 -22.12 -1.24
CA ILE A 256 6.44 -21.37 0.00
C ILE A 256 7.35 -21.88 1.12
N ILE A 257 8.03 -20.97 1.82
CA ILE A 257 8.68 -21.27 3.11
C ILE A 257 7.74 -20.77 4.21
N PHE A 258 7.05 -21.69 4.89
CA PHE A 258 6.30 -21.37 6.10
C PHE A 258 7.28 -21.22 7.27
N ILE A 259 7.38 -20.01 7.84
CA ILE A 259 7.99 -19.83 9.16
C ILE A 259 6.84 -19.83 10.17
N ARG A 260 6.56 -20.98 10.76
CA ARG A 260 5.68 -21.07 11.93
C ARG A 260 6.45 -20.58 13.16
N PRO A 261 5.87 -19.71 14.01
CA PRO A 261 6.41 -19.53 15.36
C PRO A 261 6.30 -20.87 16.10
N PHE A 262 7.40 -21.30 16.72
CA PHE A 262 7.38 -22.46 17.60
C PHE A 262 6.46 -22.16 18.79
N SER A 263 5.55 -23.09 19.06
CA SER A 263 4.68 -23.16 20.24
C SER A 263 5.47 -23.18 21.55
#